data_AF-A0A519NKR5-F1
#
_entry.id   AF-A0A519NKR5-F1
#
_cell.length_a   1.000
_cell.length_b   1.000
_cell.length_c   1.000
_cell.angle_alpha   90.00
_cell.angle_beta   90.00
_cell.angle_gamma   90.00
#
_symmetry.space_group_name_H-M   'P 1'
#
loop_
_entity.id
_entity.type
_entity.pdbx_description
1 polymer ?
#
loop_
_entity_poly.entity_id
_entity_poly.type
_entity_poly.pdbx_seq_one_letter_code
_entity_poly.pdbx_strand_id
1 'polypeptide(L)'
;RLVAVRPHSVPARHNLASALGDLGRGAEAEAACRGAMAIGGDAPETWLVLARALQAQSRFDEAEDAYRQALARRPGYGDALRDLSQLIWMRDADLEAACAPLDVAIAASSDAPMPRQIKARLLEYAGEAERAYRTLVSGPLDGPGELAAAQACLTLDPRRALDHANRAAALAGGEVPAIMVTQAECLLALGEAEAALVPIEALRVREPLNQHVLAFQATAWRMLGDDRYGRMYDYDAFVRPYRLEAPQGWASLEAYLVDLARALHQLHTLKTHPVGQSLRGGSQTAAALSESDDPAIRAFFQAIDKPIRDYMAAVGQGDDPLRVRNTGAYRIQG
;
A
#
# COMPACT_ATOMS: atom_id res chain seq x y z
N ARG A 1 -12.16 -11.92 27.37
CA ARG A 1 -12.54 -13.20 28.04
C ARG A 1 -11.33 -14.05 28.41
N LEU A 2 -10.44 -14.41 27.48
CA LEU A 2 -9.25 -15.24 27.79
C LEU A 2 -8.30 -14.61 28.83
N VAL A 3 -8.04 -13.30 28.74
CA VAL A 3 -7.22 -12.57 29.73
C VAL A 3 -7.83 -12.59 31.14
N ALA A 4 -9.17 -12.57 31.25
CA ALA A 4 -9.86 -12.66 32.54
C ALA A 4 -9.77 -14.07 33.16
N VAL A 5 -9.79 -15.12 32.33
CA VAL A 5 -9.65 -16.52 32.76
C VAL A 5 -8.19 -16.89 33.04
N ARG A 6 -7.23 -16.24 32.36
CA ARG A 6 -5.79 -16.49 32.49
C ARG A 6 -5.01 -15.18 32.68
N PRO A 7 -5.11 -14.54 33.86
CA PRO A 7 -4.53 -13.22 34.11
C PRO A 7 -3.00 -13.21 34.20
N HIS A 8 -2.32 -14.35 34.10
CA HIS A 8 -0.85 -14.44 34.03
C HIS A 8 -0.35 -15.01 32.69
N SER A 9 -1.20 -15.03 31.65
CA SER A 9 -0.80 -15.51 30.33
C SER A 9 -0.29 -14.35 29.46
N VAL A 10 1.03 -14.32 29.22
CA VAL A 10 1.66 -13.41 28.24
C VAL A 10 1.03 -13.57 26.84
N PRO A 11 0.90 -14.80 26.28
CA PRO A 11 0.28 -14.97 24.96
C PRO A 11 -1.16 -14.44 24.88
N ALA A 12 -1.96 -14.61 25.94
CA ALA A 12 -3.34 -14.11 25.94
C ALA A 12 -3.40 -12.58 25.88
N ARG A 13 -2.51 -11.88 26.59
CA ARG A 13 -2.43 -10.41 26.55
C ARG A 13 -1.86 -9.91 25.23
N HIS A 14 -0.83 -10.57 24.69
CA HIS A 14 -0.29 -10.25 23.37
C HIS A 14 -1.36 -10.36 22.28
N ASN A 15 -2.11 -11.47 22.24
CA ASN A 15 -3.16 -11.65 21.24
C ASN A 15 -4.30 -10.64 21.41
N LEU A 16 -4.64 -10.26 22.65
CA LEU A 16 -5.59 -9.18 22.91
C LEU A 16 -5.07 -7.85 22.37
N ALA A 17 -3.80 -7.51 22.62
CA ALA A 17 -3.19 -6.29 22.13
C ALA A 17 -3.18 -6.22 20.60
N SER A 18 -2.80 -7.31 19.93
CA SER A 18 -2.83 -7.41 18.46
C SER A 18 -4.24 -7.17 17.93
N ALA A 19 -5.24 -7.87 18.48
CA ALA A 19 -6.63 -7.73 18.05
C ALA A 19 -7.19 -6.31 18.30
N LEU A 20 -6.79 -5.66 19.40
CA LEU A 20 -7.16 -4.28 19.67
C LEU A 20 -6.49 -3.31 18.70
N GLY A 21 -5.23 -3.57 18.31
CA GLY A 21 -4.52 -2.83 17.28
C GLY A 21 -5.20 -2.94 15.91
N ASP A 22 -5.60 -4.15 15.51
CA ASP A 22 -6.32 -4.40 14.25
C ASP A 22 -7.70 -3.70 14.21
N LEU A 23 -8.27 -3.41 15.39
CA LEU A 23 -9.52 -2.65 15.55
C LEU A 23 -9.31 -1.14 15.71
N GLY A 24 -8.08 -0.63 15.55
CA GLY A 24 -7.76 0.80 15.72
C GLY A 24 -7.78 1.30 17.17
N ARG A 25 -7.92 0.41 18.16
CA ARG A 25 -8.03 0.77 19.58
C ARG A 25 -6.65 0.90 20.24
N GLY A 26 -5.87 1.87 19.76
CA GLY A 26 -4.45 2.04 20.12
C GLY A 26 -4.17 2.09 21.62
N ALA A 27 -4.91 2.91 22.38
CA ALA A 27 -4.69 3.05 23.83
C ALA A 27 -4.93 1.74 24.61
N GLU A 28 -5.92 0.95 24.20
CA GLU A 28 -6.20 -0.35 24.84
C GLU A 28 -5.20 -1.41 24.43
N ALA A 29 -4.74 -1.38 23.16
CA ALA A 29 -3.66 -2.24 22.68
C ALA A 29 -2.37 -1.98 23.47
N GLU A 30 -2.01 -0.72 23.70
CA GLU A 30 -0.88 -0.32 24.54
C GLU A 30 -1.02 -0.87 25.97
N ALA A 31 -2.18 -0.67 26.61
CA ALA A 31 -2.42 -1.17 27.96
C ALA A 31 -2.27 -2.69 28.05
N ALA A 32 -2.77 -3.42 27.04
CA ALA A 32 -2.62 -4.87 26.95
C ALA A 32 -1.15 -5.29 26.75
N CYS A 33 -0.38 -4.60 25.89
CA CYS A 33 1.05 -4.83 25.70
C CYS A 33 1.85 -4.58 26.99
N ARG A 34 1.67 -3.42 27.63
CA ARG A 34 2.34 -3.09 28.89
C ARG A 34 1.96 -4.07 30.01
N GLY A 35 0.70 -4.51 30.04
CA GLY A 35 0.26 -5.57 30.94
C GLY A 35 0.90 -6.94 30.66
N ALA A 36 1.19 -7.28 29.39
CA ALA A 36 1.95 -8.48 29.03
C ALA A 36 3.40 -8.37 29.50
N MET A 37 4.02 -7.20 29.32
CA MET A 37 5.39 -6.93 29.77
C MET A 37 5.53 -6.96 31.30
N ALA A 38 4.55 -6.43 32.03
CA ALA A 38 4.53 -6.43 33.50
C ALA A 38 4.51 -7.83 34.13
N ILE A 39 4.04 -8.85 33.39
CA ILE A 39 4.06 -10.25 33.84
C ILE A 39 5.20 -11.07 33.21
N GLY A 40 6.23 -10.40 32.68
CA GLY A 40 7.45 -11.03 32.14
C GLY A 40 7.46 -11.29 30.64
N GLY A 41 6.51 -10.75 29.88
CA GLY A 41 6.52 -10.85 28.42
C GLY A 41 7.58 -9.92 27.80
N ASP A 42 8.54 -10.47 27.08
CA ASP A 42 9.61 -9.68 26.43
C ASP A 42 9.88 -10.11 24.98
N ALA A 43 8.84 -10.58 24.29
CA ALA A 43 8.96 -11.02 22.91
C ALA A 43 9.03 -9.83 21.93
N PRO A 44 9.84 -9.89 20.86
CA PRO A 44 9.92 -8.83 19.85
C PRO A 44 8.56 -8.53 19.21
N GLU A 45 7.70 -9.53 19.05
CA GLU A 45 6.33 -9.37 18.55
C GLU A 45 5.48 -8.47 19.46
N THR A 46 5.67 -8.53 20.78
CA THR A 46 4.92 -7.68 21.73
C THR A 46 5.41 -6.23 21.67
N TRP A 47 6.72 -6.03 21.49
CA TRP A 47 7.29 -4.70 21.25
C TRP A 47 6.84 -4.09 19.92
N LEU A 48 6.74 -4.90 18.85
CA LEU A 48 6.21 -4.45 17.57
C LEU A 48 4.75 -3.97 17.69
N VAL A 49 3.90 -4.74 18.38
CA VAL A 49 2.50 -4.35 18.61
C VAL A 49 2.43 -3.07 19.46
N LEU A 50 3.27 -2.93 20.50
CA LEU A 50 3.35 -1.71 21.29
C LEU A 50 3.75 -0.50 20.43
N ALA A 51 4.76 -0.65 19.56
CA ALA A 51 5.21 0.42 18.68
C ALA A 51 4.10 0.88 17.72
N ARG A 52 3.39 -0.06 17.09
CA ARG A 52 2.23 0.25 16.23
C ARG A 52 1.10 0.93 17.01
N ALA A 53 0.83 0.49 18.23
CA ALA A 53 -0.18 1.10 19.09
C ALA A 53 0.18 2.54 19.50
N LEU A 54 1.47 2.81 19.77
CA LEU A 54 1.97 4.16 20.07
C LEU A 54 1.95 5.06 18.83
N GLN A 55 2.32 4.52 17.67
CA GLN A 55 2.25 5.22 16.39
C GLN A 55 0.81 5.62 16.03
N ALA A 56 -0.16 4.72 16.23
CA ALA A 56 -1.58 5.01 16.02
C ALA A 56 -2.09 6.14 16.93
N GLN A 57 -1.45 6.35 18.09
CA GLN A 57 -1.72 7.45 19.01
C GLN A 57 -0.87 8.71 18.72
N SER A 58 -0.14 8.75 17.60
CA SER A 58 0.80 9.83 17.24
C SER A 58 1.94 10.06 18.25
N ARG A 59 2.23 9.07 19.11
CA ARG A 59 3.35 9.12 20.09
C ARG A 59 4.63 8.60 19.43
N PHE A 60 5.10 9.33 18.42
CA PHE A 60 6.12 8.83 17.49
C PHE A 60 7.47 8.51 18.13
N ASP A 61 7.94 9.33 19.08
CA ASP A 61 9.23 9.08 19.74
C ASP A 61 9.20 7.78 20.56
N GLU A 62 8.10 7.54 21.29
CA GLU A 62 7.92 6.29 22.04
C GLU A 62 7.71 5.08 21.13
N ALA A 63 7.05 5.27 19.98
CA ALA A 63 6.89 4.23 18.98
C ALA A 63 8.25 3.83 18.38
N GLU A 64 9.09 4.81 18.05
CA GLU A 64 10.44 4.61 17.54
C GLU A 64 11.29 3.82 18.54
N ASP A 65 11.24 4.19 19.82
CA ASP A 65 11.90 3.46 20.89
C ASP A 65 11.38 2.02 21.02
N ALA A 66 10.07 1.81 20.95
CA ALA A 66 9.48 0.47 20.99
C ALA A 66 9.89 -0.39 19.78
N TYR A 67 9.98 0.19 18.57
CA TYR A 67 10.53 -0.52 17.41
C TYR A 67 12.01 -0.89 17.62
N ARG A 68 12.82 0.03 18.16
CA ARG A 68 14.22 -0.27 18.52
C ARG A 68 14.32 -1.39 19.55
N GLN A 69 13.42 -1.45 20.54
CA GLN A 69 13.36 -2.55 21.49
C GLN A 69 13.03 -3.88 20.80
N ALA A 70 12.12 -3.90 19.83
CA ALA A 70 11.85 -5.10 19.02
C ALA A 70 13.11 -5.56 18.25
N LEU A 71 13.84 -4.62 17.64
CA LEU A 71 15.07 -4.90 16.90
C LEU A 71 16.24 -5.31 17.80
N ALA A 72 16.34 -4.79 19.03
CA ALA A 72 17.35 -5.23 19.99
C ALA A 72 17.20 -6.72 20.35
N ARG A 73 15.96 -7.24 20.33
CA ARG A 73 15.65 -8.65 20.60
C ARG A 73 15.77 -9.53 19.35
N ARG A 74 15.48 -8.97 18.18
CA ARG A 74 15.62 -9.64 16.89
C ARG A 74 16.10 -8.62 15.84
N PRO A 75 17.42 -8.48 15.62
CA PRO A 75 17.97 -7.47 14.71
C PRO A 75 17.48 -7.58 13.26
N GLY A 76 17.23 -8.80 12.79
CA GLY A 76 16.68 -9.08 11.46
C GLY A 76 15.16 -9.10 11.38
N TYR A 77 14.43 -8.49 12.34
CA TYR A 77 12.97 -8.54 12.33
C TYR A 77 12.40 -7.63 11.25
N GLY A 78 12.12 -8.21 10.07
CA GLY A 78 11.70 -7.48 8.88
C GLY A 78 10.51 -6.54 9.07
N ASP A 79 9.51 -6.93 9.87
CA ASP A 79 8.36 -6.07 10.14
C ASP A 79 8.73 -4.84 10.96
N ALA A 80 9.57 -5.01 12.00
CA ALA A 80 10.05 -3.88 12.78
C ALA A 80 10.99 -2.97 11.97
N LEU A 81 11.85 -3.55 11.10
CA LEU A 81 12.70 -2.78 10.20
C LEU A 81 11.88 -1.93 9.22
N ARG A 82 10.86 -2.53 8.59
CA ARG A 82 9.98 -1.84 7.66
C ARG A 82 9.22 -0.70 8.34
N ASP A 83 8.58 -0.99 9.46
CA ASP A 83 7.70 -0.04 10.12
C ASP A 83 8.49 1.11 10.78
N LEU A 84 9.66 0.84 11.37
CA LEU A 84 10.55 1.88 11.89
C LEU A 84 11.05 2.82 10.78
N SER A 85 11.57 2.25 9.69
CA SER A 85 12.11 3.03 8.58
C SER A 85 11.02 3.89 7.92
N GLN A 86 9.82 3.32 7.77
CA GLN A 86 8.65 4.06 7.28
C GLN A 86 8.23 5.17 8.24
N LEU A 87 8.22 4.94 9.57
CA LEU A 87 7.90 5.97 10.55
C LEU A 87 8.87 7.16 10.47
N ILE A 88 10.18 6.89 10.42
CA ILE A 88 11.21 7.94 10.30
C ILE A 88 11.01 8.74 9.00
N TRP A 89 10.79 8.04 7.88
CA TRP A 89 10.49 8.68 6.58
C TRP A 89 9.26 9.59 6.65
N MET A 90 8.16 9.13 7.22
CA MET A 90 6.91 9.88 7.31
C MET A 90 7.00 11.10 8.23
N ARG A 91 7.74 10.99 9.34
CA ARG A 91 7.88 12.06 10.33
C ARG A 91 8.82 13.16 9.84
N ASP A 92 9.96 12.77 9.29
CA ASP A 92 11.10 13.67 9.12
C ASP A 92 11.44 13.95 7.66
N ALA A 93 10.97 13.13 6.71
CA ALA A 93 11.39 13.15 5.30
C ALA A 93 12.90 12.97 5.11
N ASP A 94 13.61 12.50 6.15
CA ASP A 94 15.04 12.24 6.13
C ASP A 94 15.27 10.80 5.65
N LEU A 95 15.60 10.68 4.37
CA LEU A 95 15.82 9.39 3.72
C LEU A 95 17.02 8.63 4.31
N GLU A 96 18.07 9.35 4.70
CA GLU A 96 19.28 8.72 5.24
C GLU A 96 19.00 8.19 6.66
N ALA A 97 18.32 8.98 7.50
CA ALA A 97 17.86 8.52 8.80
C ALA A 97 16.91 7.31 8.68
N ALA A 98 16.00 7.32 7.71
CA ALA A 98 15.07 6.22 7.46
C ALA A 98 15.80 4.95 6.95
N CYS A 99 16.89 5.11 6.21
CA CYS A 99 17.71 3.99 5.72
C CYS A 99 18.68 3.43 6.77
N ALA A 100 19.06 4.21 7.79
CA ALA A 100 20.06 3.80 8.77
C ALA A 100 19.75 2.47 9.50
N PRO A 101 18.52 2.17 9.98
CA PRO A 101 18.20 0.88 10.57
C PRO A 101 18.41 -0.30 9.60
N LEU A 102 18.11 -0.07 8.33
CA LEU A 102 18.25 -1.08 7.27
C LEU A 102 19.72 -1.30 6.93
N ASP A 103 20.54 -0.24 6.92
CA ASP A 103 21.98 -0.34 6.70
C ASP A 103 22.68 -1.14 7.80
N VAL A 104 22.30 -0.93 9.05
CA VAL A 104 22.79 -1.76 10.18
C VAL A 104 22.41 -3.23 9.97
N ALA A 105 21.16 -3.51 9.57
CA ALA A 105 20.70 -4.88 9.33
C ALA A 105 21.40 -5.55 8.12
N ILE A 106 21.64 -4.80 7.04
CA ILE A 106 22.38 -5.28 5.85
C ILE A 106 23.84 -5.56 6.21
N ALA A 107 24.49 -4.67 6.97
CA ALA A 107 25.88 -4.86 7.39
C ALA A 107 26.06 -6.05 8.34
N ALA A 108 25.07 -6.34 9.19
CA ALA A 108 25.11 -7.48 10.09
C ALA A 108 24.92 -8.84 9.38
N SER A 109 24.31 -8.86 8.21
CA SER A 109 24.11 -10.05 7.39
C SER A 109 24.02 -9.68 5.91
N SER A 110 25.16 -9.60 5.24
CA SER A 110 25.27 -9.18 3.82
C SER A 110 24.41 -10.01 2.87
N ASP A 111 24.17 -11.28 3.24
CA ASP A 111 23.43 -12.23 2.42
C ASP A 111 21.91 -12.17 2.65
N ALA A 112 21.43 -11.41 3.65
CA ALA A 112 20.01 -11.34 3.95
C ALA A 112 19.28 -10.53 2.85
N PRO A 113 18.35 -11.13 2.08
CA PRO A 113 17.65 -10.43 1.01
C PRO A 113 16.61 -9.45 1.54
N MET A 114 15.98 -9.76 2.69
CA MET A 114 14.85 -9.01 3.22
C MET A 114 15.17 -7.54 3.59
N PRO A 115 16.24 -7.20 4.33
CA PRO A 115 16.59 -5.80 4.58
C PRO A 115 16.89 -5.00 3.31
N ARG A 116 17.54 -5.62 2.31
CA ARG A 116 17.80 -5.00 1.00
C ARG A 116 16.50 -4.71 0.24
N GLN A 117 15.55 -5.65 0.25
CA GLN A 117 14.23 -5.46 -0.36
C GLN A 117 13.43 -4.33 0.31
N ILE A 118 13.45 -4.26 1.65
CA ILE A 118 12.79 -3.18 2.39
C ILE A 118 13.43 -1.83 2.06
N LYS A 119 14.78 -1.75 2.05
CA LYS A 119 15.52 -0.52 1.73
C LYS A 119 15.27 -0.07 0.30
N ALA A 120 15.30 -0.99 -0.67
CA ALA A 120 15.03 -0.67 -2.05
C ALA A 120 13.62 -0.12 -2.25
N ARG A 121 12.62 -0.72 -1.58
CA ARG A 121 11.25 -0.20 -1.63
C ARG A 121 11.15 1.20 -1.02
N LEU A 122 11.81 1.47 0.11
CA LEU A 122 11.85 2.82 0.68
C LEU A 122 12.47 3.84 -0.31
N LEU A 123 13.62 3.50 -0.91
CA LEU A 123 14.31 4.33 -1.88
C LEU A 123 13.45 4.61 -3.12
N GLU A 124 12.76 3.61 -3.65
CA GLU A 124 11.86 3.77 -4.80
C GLU A 124 10.74 4.79 -4.50
N TYR A 125 10.11 4.71 -3.32
CA TYR A 125 9.06 5.63 -2.91
C TYR A 125 9.57 7.04 -2.58
N ALA A 126 10.87 7.16 -2.27
CA ALA A 126 11.57 8.43 -2.15
C ALA A 126 12.06 9.00 -3.50
N GLY A 127 11.85 8.28 -4.62
CA GLY A 127 12.28 8.71 -5.96
C GLY A 127 13.71 8.31 -6.35
N GLU A 128 14.38 7.51 -5.53
CA GLU A 128 15.78 7.10 -5.69
C GLU A 128 15.88 5.72 -6.39
N ALA A 129 15.26 5.59 -7.57
CA ALA A 129 15.13 4.32 -8.29
C ALA A 129 16.49 3.64 -8.57
N GLU A 130 17.52 4.41 -8.92
CA GLU A 130 18.85 3.84 -9.20
C GLU A 130 19.51 3.29 -7.92
N ARG A 131 19.40 4.00 -6.78
CA ARG A 131 19.89 3.51 -5.49
C ARG A 131 19.10 2.28 -5.05
N ALA A 132 17.79 2.24 -5.29
CA ALA A 132 16.93 1.11 -5.00
C ALA A 132 17.41 -0.15 -5.74
N TYR A 133 17.60 -0.04 -7.06
CA TYR A 133 18.11 -1.14 -7.88
C TYR A 133 19.49 -1.60 -7.42
N ARG A 134 20.46 -0.68 -7.24
CA ARG A 134 21.81 -1.01 -6.76
C ARG A 134 21.80 -1.73 -5.42
N THR A 135 20.90 -1.34 -4.51
CA THR A 135 20.73 -1.99 -3.19
C THR A 135 20.25 -3.43 -3.34
N LEU A 136 19.31 -3.70 -4.26
CA LEU A 136 18.84 -5.07 -4.50
C LEU A 136 19.97 -5.94 -5.04
N VAL A 137 20.70 -5.47 -6.05
CA VAL A 137 21.71 -6.29 -6.74
C VAL A 137 23.08 -6.33 -6.03
N SER A 138 23.21 -5.73 -4.84
CA SER A 138 24.47 -5.72 -4.07
C SER A 138 24.80 -7.06 -3.39
N GLY A 139 23.96 -8.08 -3.57
CA GLY A 139 24.12 -9.41 -3.00
C GLY A 139 23.28 -10.43 -3.79
N PRO A 140 23.30 -11.72 -3.40
CA PRO A 140 22.58 -12.75 -4.14
C PRO A 140 21.07 -12.46 -4.18
N LEU A 141 20.44 -12.85 -5.28
CA LEU A 141 18.99 -12.74 -5.50
C LEU A 141 18.37 -14.13 -5.56
N ASP A 142 17.33 -14.34 -4.76
CA ASP A 142 16.38 -15.43 -4.93
C ASP A 142 15.28 -15.03 -5.93
N GLY A 143 14.32 -15.91 -6.22
CA GLY A 143 13.22 -15.60 -7.14
C GLY A 143 12.46 -14.30 -6.79
N PRO A 144 12.04 -14.09 -5.53
CA PRO A 144 11.47 -12.82 -5.07
C PRO A 144 12.41 -11.63 -5.23
N GLY A 145 13.71 -11.79 -4.99
CA GLY A 145 14.73 -10.76 -5.20
C GLY A 145 14.91 -10.37 -6.66
N GLU A 146 14.91 -11.34 -7.59
CA GLU A 146 14.92 -11.08 -9.03
C GLU A 146 13.67 -10.32 -9.46
N LEU A 147 12.49 -10.69 -8.94
CA LEU A 147 11.25 -9.97 -9.21
C LEU A 147 11.29 -8.52 -8.69
N ALA A 148 11.78 -8.32 -7.46
CA ALA A 148 11.95 -6.98 -6.90
C ALA A 148 12.94 -6.12 -7.71
N ALA A 149 14.02 -6.74 -8.19
CA ALA A 149 15.01 -6.06 -9.04
C ALA A 149 14.42 -5.66 -10.40
N ALA A 150 13.60 -6.53 -11.00
CA ALA A 150 12.86 -6.22 -12.22
C ALA A 150 11.98 -4.97 -12.04
N GLN A 151 11.17 -4.94 -10.98
CA GLN A 151 10.28 -3.82 -10.66
C GLN A 151 11.07 -2.51 -10.43
N ALA A 152 12.14 -2.57 -9.65
CA ALA A 152 12.95 -1.39 -9.31
C ALA A 152 13.69 -0.77 -10.50
N CYS A 153 14.06 -1.56 -11.52
CA CYS A 153 14.77 -1.05 -12.70
C CYS A 153 13.90 -0.85 -13.94
N LEU A 154 12.61 -1.17 -13.90
CA LEU A 154 11.70 -1.07 -15.05
C LEU A 154 11.76 0.31 -15.73
N THR A 155 11.71 1.39 -14.94
CA THR A 155 11.74 2.77 -15.46
C THR A 155 13.13 3.24 -15.87
N LEU A 156 14.18 2.52 -15.45
CA LEU A 156 15.58 2.83 -15.76
C LEU A 156 16.06 2.11 -17.02
N ASP A 157 15.73 0.82 -17.14
CA ASP A 157 16.18 -0.09 -18.19
C ASP A 157 15.18 -1.26 -18.31
N PRO A 158 14.13 -1.11 -19.14
CA PRO A 158 13.07 -2.11 -19.24
C PRO A 158 13.56 -3.44 -19.83
N ARG A 159 14.66 -3.45 -20.59
CA ARG A 159 15.26 -4.69 -21.09
C ARG A 159 15.89 -5.48 -19.96
N ARG A 160 16.68 -4.81 -19.11
CA ARG A 160 17.27 -5.43 -17.92
C ARG A 160 16.19 -5.89 -16.94
N ALA A 161 15.12 -5.11 -16.79
CA ALA A 161 13.97 -5.51 -15.98
C ALA A 161 13.34 -6.81 -16.49
N LEU A 162 13.16 -6.95 -17.81
CA LEU A 162 12.68 -8.18 -18.42
C LEU A 162 13.63 -9.36 -18.15
N ASP A 163 14.95 -9.16 -18.23
CA ASP A 163 15.93 -10.20 -17.92
C ASP A 163 15.84 -10.67 -16.46
N HIS A 164 15.66 -9.75 -15.51
CA HIS A 164 15.39 -10.06 -14.10
C HIS A 164 14.09 -10.85 -13.95
N ALA A 165 13.00 -10.41 -14.59
CA ALA A 165 11.71 -11.10 -14.52
C ALA A 165 11.78 -12.53 -15.10
N ASN A 166 12.53 -12.73 -16.18
CA ASN A 166 12.77 -14.05 -16.76
C ASN A 166 13.59 -14.96 -15.84
N ARG A 167 14.61 -14.42 -15.14
CA ARG A 167 15.34 -15.19 -14.12
C ARG A 167 14.45 -15.54 -12.93
N ALA A 168 13.59 -14.63 -12.49
CA ALA A 168 12.59 -14.91 -11.46
C ALA A 168 11.66 -16.07 -11.88
N ALA A 169 11.18 -16.08 -13.13
CA ALA A 169 10.34 -17.15 -13.67
C ALA A 169 11.08 -18.51 -13.67
N ALA A 170 12.35 -18.51 -14.11
CA ALA A 170 13.18 -19.71 -14.12
C ALA A 170 13.39 -20.29 -12.71
N LEU A 171 13.61 -19.43 -11.71
CA LEU A 171 13.78 -19.83 -10.31
C LEU A 171 12.48 -20.33 -9.67
N ALA A 172 11.33 -19.79 -10.08
CA ALA A 172 10.02 -20.20 -9.56
C ALA A 172 9.57 -21.59 -10.04
N GLY A 173 10.09 -22.07 -11.18
CA GLY A 173 9.75 -23.38 -11.73
C GLY A 173 8.30 -23.53 -12.21
N GLY A 174 7.59 -22.41 -12.42
CA GLY A 174 6.19 -22.40 -12.87
C GLY A 174 5.62 -21.00 -13.09
N GLU A 175 4.38 -20.94 -13.55
CA GLU A 175 3.67 -19.69 -13.82
C GLU A 175 3.24 -18.96 -12.54
N VAL A 176 3.97 -17.91 -12.20
CA VAL A 176 3.64 -17.01 -11.07
C VAL A 176 3.01 -15.73 -11.63
N PRO A 177 1.73 -15.41 -11.29
CA PRO A 177 1.04 -14.25 -11.84
C PRO A 177 1.79 -12.91 -11.69
N ALA A 178 2.41 -12.67 -10.52
CA ALA A 178 3.18 -11.45 -10.27
C ALA A 178 4.38 -11.28 -11.22
N ILE A 179 5.02 -12.39 -11.61
CA ILE A 179 6.13 -12.39 -12.57
C ILE A 179 5.59 -12.09 -13.97
N MET A 180 4.48 -12.74 -14.36
CA MET A 180 3.85 -12.52 -15.66
C MET A 180 3.37 -11.08 -15.84
N VAL A 181 2.80 -10.47 -14.80
CA VAL A 181 2.44 -9.04 -14.78
C VAL A 181 3.68 -8.18 -15.04
N THR A 182 4.78 -8.47 -14.35
CA THR A 182 6.03 -7.70 -14.52
C THR A 182 6.63 -7.90 -15.92
N GLN A 183 6.61 -9.11 -16.47
CA GLN A 183 7.05 -9.39 -17.85
C GLN A 183 6.20 -8.63 -18.87
N ALA A 184 4.87 -8.67 -18.73
CA ALA A 184 3.96 -7.92 -19.60
C ALA A 184 4.26 -6.42 -19.58
N GLU A 185 4.47 -5.85 -18.39
CA GLU A 185 4.80 -4.44 -18.22
C GLU A 185 6.15 -4.08 -18.87
N CYS A 186 7.18 -4.93 -18.69
CA CYS A 186 8.48 -4.74 -19.34
C CYS A 186 8.37 -4.77 -20.88
N LEU A 187 7.63 -5.73 -21.43
CA LEU A 187 7.42 -5.88 -22.87
C LEU A 187 6.67 -4.68 -23.45
N LEU A 188 5.64 -4.18 -22.77
CA LEU A 188 4.94 -2.95 -23.15
C LEU A 188 5.89 -1.73 -23.13
N ALA A 189 6.71 -1.60 -22.09
CA ALA A 189 7.70 -0.53 -21.99
C ALA A 189 8.78 -0.59 -23.10
N LEU A 190 9.08 -1.78 -23.61
CA LEU A 190 9.99 -2.01 -24.74
C LEU A 190 9.34 -1.78 -26.11
N GLY A 191 8.03 -1.53 -26.17
CA GLY A 191 7.31 -1.43 -27.45
C GLY A 191 6.86 -2.77 -28.03
N GLU A 192 7.10 -3.89 -27.34
CA GLU A 192 6.87 -5.26 -27.81
C GLU A 192 5.43 -5.71 -27.47
N ALA A 193 4.42 -5.00 -27.99
CA ALA A 193 3.02 -5.22 -27.62
C ALA A 193 2.49 -6.62 -27.97
N GLU A 194 2.90 -7.21 -29.10
CA GLU A 194 2.52 -8.58 -29.50
C GLU A 194 3.05 -9.62 -28.50
N ALA A 195 4.32 -9.47 -28.09
CA ALA A 195 4.90 -10.35 -27.08
C ALA A 195 4.24 -10.17 -25.72
N ALA A 196 3.88 -8.93 -25.35
CA ALA A 196 3.17 -8.63 -24.11
C ALA A 196 1.79 -9.30 -24.03
N LEU A 197 1.10 -9.47 -25.16
CA LEU A 197 -0.21 -10.13 -25.19
C LEU A 197 -0.17 -11.58 -24.69
N VAL A 198 0.94 -12.29 -24.82
CA VAL A 198 1.06 -13.69 -24.38
C VAL A 198 0.84 -13.86 -22.87
N PRO A 199 1.65 -13.23 -21.97
CA PRO A 199 1.39 -13.30 -20.54
C PRO A 199 0.08 -12.61 -20.15
N ILE A 200 -0.33 -11.54 -20.84
CA ILE A 200 -1.60 -10.85 -20.57
C ILE A 200 -2.78 -11.80 -20.79
N GLU A 201 -2.86 -12.48 -21.93
CA GLU A 201 -3.97 -13.39 -22.26
C GLU A 201 -4.03 -14.59 -21.30
N ALA A 202 -2.88 -15.15 -20.94
CA ALA A 202 -2.80 -16.20 -19.92
C ALA A 202 -3.34 -15.71 -18.56
N LEU A 203 -3.00 -14.48 -18.15
CA LEU A 203 -3.54 -13.86 -16.94
C LEU A 203 -5.06 -13.59 -17.06
N ARG A 204 -5.55 -13.18 -18.24
CA ARG A 204 -6.98 -12.93 -18.50
C ARG A 204 -7.83 -14.19 -18.36
N VAL A 205 -7.30 -15.37 -18.68
CA VAL A 205 -8.00 -16.65 -18.48
C VAL A 205 -8.19 -16.94 -16.98
N ARG A 206 -7.16 -16.68 -16.17
CA ARG A 206 -7.16 -16.95 -14.72
C ARG A 206 -7.99 -15.93 -13.95
N GLU A 207 -7.83 -14.65 -14.29
CA GLU A 207 -8.48 -13.53 -13.62
C GLU A 207 -9.10 -12.57 -14.65
N PRO A 208 -10.27 -12.92 -15.23
CA PRO A 208 -10.91 -12.16 -16.30
C PRO A 208 -11.39 -10.75 -15.89
N LEU A 209 -11.24 -10.36 -14.63
CA LEU A 209 -11.58 -9.04 -14.11
C LEU A 209 -10.42 -8.44 -13.29
N ASN A 210 -9.18 -8.87 -13.49
CA ASN A 210 -8.04 -8.16 -12.90
C ASN A 210 -7.85 -6.80 -13.62
N GLN A 211 -7.94 -5.70 -12.87
CA GLN A 211 -7.88 -4.33 -13.42
C GLN A 211 -6.52 -3.99 -14.02
N HIS A 212 -5.41 -4.45 -13.42
CA HIS A 212 -4.06 -4.21 -13.93
C HIS A 212 -3.86 -4.92 -15.28
N VAL A 213 -4.29 -6.17 -15.36
CA VAL A 213 -4.17 -6.97 -16.61
C VAL A 213 -5.04 -6.38 -17.73
N LEU A 214 -6.23 -5.87 -17.40
CA LEU A 214 -7.09 -5.16 -18.35
C LEU A 214 -6.42 -3.90 -18.91
N ALA A 215 -5.78 -3.11 -18.05
CA ALA A 215 -5.05 -1.91 -18.47
C ALA A 215 -3.87 -2.24 -19.40
N PHE A 216 -3.14 -3.32 -19.11
CA PHE A 216 -2.06 -3.81 -19.98
C PHE A 216 -2.59 -4.30 -21.33
N GLN A 217 -3.69 -5.05 -21.33
CA GLN A 217 -4.34 -5.51 -22.57
C GLN A 217 -4.79 -4.33 -23.44
N ALA A 218 -5.44 -3.34 -22.84
CA ALA A 218 -5.84 -2.13 -23.54
C ALA A 218 -4.65 -1.34 -24.07
N THR A 219 -3.55 -1.28 -23.31
CA THR A 219 -2.31 -0.62 -23.74
C THR A 219 -1.70 -1.33 -24.94
N ALA A 220 -1.62 -2.67 -24.91
CA ALA A 220 -1.15 -3.48 -26.04
C ALA A 220 -2.02 -3.25 -27.30
N TRP A 221 -3.35 -3.33 -27.15
CA TRP A 221 -4.29 -3.08 -28.25
C TRP A 221 -4.13 -1.68 -28.84
N ARG A 222 -3.97 -0.66 -27.99
CA ARG A 222 -3.72 0.71 -28.44
C ARG A 222 -2.43 0.84 -29.24
N MET A 223 -1.35 0.20 -28.80
CA MET A 223 -0.06 0.21 -29.51
C MET A 223 -0.13 -0.49 -30.87
N LEU A 224 -0.96 -1.51 -30.99
CA LEU A 224 -1.17 -2.28 -32.21
C LEU A 224 -2.23 -1.68 -33.15
N GLY A 225 -2.92 -0.61 -32.75
CA GLY A 225 -4.03 -0.05 -33.52
C GLY A 225 -5.25 -0.98 -33.58
N ASP A 226 -5.46 -1.82 -32.56
CA ASP A 226 -6.56 -2.77 -32.51
C ASP A 226 -7.87 -2.09 -32.09
N ASP A 227 -8.92 -2.26 -32.90
CA ASP A 227 -10.25 -1.66 -32.70
C ASP A 227 -10.89 -2.03 -31.36
N ARG A 228 -10.48 -3.13 -30.73
CA ARG A 228 -10.97 -3.54 -29.40
C ARG A 228 -10.61 -2.54 -28.31
N TYR A 229 -9.53 -1.77 -28.47
CA TYR A 229 -9.16 -0.71 -27.53
C TYR A 229 -10.29 0.32 -27.38
N GLY A 230 -10.84 0.83 -28.48
CA GLY A 230 -11.88 1.85 -28.46
C GLY A 230 -13.18 1.38 -27.78
N ARG A 231 -13.48 0.08 -27.86
CA ARG A 231 -14.64 -0.52 -27.16
C ARG A 231 -14.44 -0.61 -25.65
N MET A 232 -13.20 -0.79 -25.20
CA MET A 232 -12.87 -0.89 -23.78
C MET A 232 -12.70 0.48 -23.12
N TYR A 233 -12.21 1.47 -23.86
CA TYR A 233 -11.91 2.83 -23.38
C TYR A 233 -12.81 3.88 -24.05
N ASP A 234 -14.12 3.66 -24.00
CA ASP A 234 -15.12 4.63 -24.43
C ASP A 234 -15.28 5.73 -23.36
N TYR A 235 -14.40 6.74 -23.43
CA TYR A 235 -14.38 7.84 -22.46
C TYR A 235 -15.67 8.66 -22.46
N ASP A 236 -16.33 8.82 -23.60
CA ASP A 236 -17.60 9.56 -23.69
C ASP A 236 -18.73 8.80 -22.98
N ALA A 237 -18.73 7.47 -23.03
CA ALA A 237 -19.68 6.65 -22.28
C ALA A 237 -19.35 6.59 -20.77
N PHE A 238 -18.07 6.47 -20.42
CA PHE A 238 -17.62 6.08 -19.08
C PHE A 238 -17.10 7.23 -18.20
N VAL A 239 -16.80 8.40 -18.74
CA VAL A 239 -16.33 9.55 -17.95
C VAL A 239 -17.36 10.66 -17.99
N ARG A 240 -17.88 11.01 -16.80
CA ARG A 240 -18.95 12.00 -16.67
C ARG A 240 -18.65 12.98 -15.53
N PRO A 241 -18.79 14.30 -15.76
CA PRO A 241 -18.65 15.29 -14.70
C PRO A 241 -19.93 15.36 -13.87
N TYR A 242 -19.77 15.44 -12.55
CA TYR A 242 -20.86 15.69 -11.61
C TYR A 242 -20.48 16.85 -10.71
N ARG A 243 -21.42 17.78 -10.49
CA ARG A 243 -21.26 18.84 -9.50
C ARG A 243 -21.92 18.38 -8.21
N LEU A 244 -21.18 18.45 -7.09
CA LEU A 244 -21.72 18.16 -5.78
C LEU A 244 -22.71 19.26 -5.37
N GLU A 245 -23.79 18.87 -4.71
CA GLU A 245 -24.69 19.81 -4.05
C GLU A 245 -24.11 20.22 -2.68
N ALA A 246 -24.47 21.41 -2.22
CA ALA A 246 -24.11 21.86 -0.88
C ALA A 246 -24.81 20.95 0.15
N PRO A 247 -24.08 20.33 1.09
CA PRO A 247 -24.72 19.49 2.10
C PRO A 247 -25.63 20.30 3.02
N GLN A 248 -26.61 19.62 3.63
CA GLN A 248 -27.51 20.25 4.58
C GLN A 248 -26.73 20.87 5.74
N GLY A 249 -27.02 22.14 6.05
CA GLY A 249 -26.34 22.90 7.11
C GLY A 249 -25.35 23.95 6.59
N TRP A 250 -24.98 23.90 5.30
CA TRP A 250 -24.15 24.93 4.66
C TRP A 250 -24.97 25.82 3.72
N ALA A 251 -24.65 27.11 3.70
CA ALA A 251 -25.32 28.09 2.84
C ALA A 251 -24.93 27.95 1.35
N SER A 252 -23.79 27.34 1.05
CA SER A 252 -23.26 27.13 -0.30
C SER A 252 -22.25 25.98 -0.32
N LEU A 253 -21.95 25.47 -1.52
CA LEU A 253 -20.92 24.46 -1.70
C LEU A 253 -19.54 25.02 -1.33
N GLU A 254 -19.29 26.28 -1.64
CA GLU A 254 -18.04 26.98 -1.35
C GLU A 254 -17.81 27.09 0.16
N ALA A 255 -18.84 27.46 0.93
CA ALA A 255 -18.75 27.49 2.40
C ALA A 255 -18.46 26.10 2.98
N TYR A 256 -19.13 25.07 2.45
CA TYR A 256 -18.87 23.68 2.84
C TYR A 256 -17.43 23.24 2.54
N LEU A 257 -16.92 23.54 1.35
CA LEU A 257 -15.56 23.16 0.95
C LEU A 257 -14.50 23.83 1.81
N VAL A 258 -14.72 25.07 2.28
CA VAL A 258 -13.83 25.75 3.23
C VAL A 258 -13.76 24.99 4.56
N ASP A 259 -14.90 24.56 5.10
CA ASP A 259 -14.95 23.83 6.36
C ASP A 259 -14.38 22.41 6.21
N LEU A 260 -14.71 21.70 5.14
CA LEU A 260 -14.17 20.38 4.84
C LEU A 260 -12.64 20.44 4.69
N ALA A 261 -12.11 21.42 3.94
CA ALA A 261 -10.67 21.60 3.79
C ALA A 261 -10.00 21.88 5.14
N ARG A 262 -10.59 22.71 6.00
CA ARG A 262 -10.09 22.96 7.35
C ARG A 262 -10.04 21.68 8.18
N ALA A 263 -11.13 20.91 8.19
CA ALA A 263 -11.22 19.67 8.94
C ALA A 263 -10.19 18.64 8.46
N LEU A 264 -10.07 18.43 7.14
CA LEU A 264 -9.11 17.50 6.57
C LEU A 264 -7.66 17.91 6.84
N HIS A 265 -7.30 19.18 6.67
CA HIS A 265 -5.94 19.66 6.95
C HIS A 265 -5.51 19.44 8.40
N GLN A 266 -6.43 19.48 9.37
CA GLN A 266 -6.13 19.22 10.78
C GLN A 266 -5.77 17.74 11.05
N LEU A 267 -6.19 16.81 10.19
CA LEU A 267 -5.89 15.38 10.35
C LEU A 267 -4.48 14.99 9.85
N HIS A 268 -3.83 15.85 9.07
CA HIS A 268 -2.52 15.59 8.48
C HIS A 268 -1.39 16.01 9.43
N THR A 269 -0.91 15.07 10.25
CA THR A 269 0.18 15.30 11.23
C THR A 269 1.56 14.85 10.75
N LEU A 270 1.63 14.06 9.68
CA LEU A 270 2.86 13.57 9.06
C LEU A 270 3.26 14.45 7.88
N LYS A 271 4.55 14.44 7.53
CA LYS A 271 5.11 15.28 6.45
C LYS A 271 5.07 14.61 5.09
N THR A 272 5.20 13.28 5.04
CA THR A 272 5.30 12.53 3.77
C THR A 272 4.40 11.30 3.77
N HIS A 273 4.26 10.70 2.58
CA HIS A 273 3.39 9.56 2.33
C HIS A 273 4.04 8.27 2.86
N PRO A 274 3.23 7.29 3.31
CA PRO A 274 3.75 5.98 3.64
C PRO A 274 4.27 5.25 2.41
N VAL A 275 5.21 4.33 2.64
CA VAL A 275 5.67 3.39 1.61
C VAL A 275 4.48 2.51 1.20
N GLY A 276 4.26 2.36 -0.10
CA GLY A 276 3.12 1.60 -0.64
C GLY A 276 1.98 2.43 -1.21
N GLN A 277 2.02 3.76 -1.07
CA GLN A 277 0.97 4.64 -1.60
C GLN A 277 1.32 5.28 -2.96
N SER A 278 0.32 5.41 -3.83
CA SER A 278 0.48 6.04 -5.15
C SER A 278 0.66 7.56 -5.06
N LEU A 279 0.06 8.21 -4.06
CA LEU A 279 0.20 9.65 -3.82
C LEU A 279 1.61 9.95 -3.28
N ARG A 280 2.32 10.87 -3.94
CA ARG A 280 3.64 11.36 -3.52
C ARG A 280 3.56 12.83 -3.11
N GLY A 281 4.26 13.20 -2.04
CA GLY A 281 4.34 14.59 -1.58
C GLY A 281 3.12 15.08 -0.77
N GLY A 282 2.24 14.17 -0.36
CA GLY A 282 1.21 14.40 0.65
C GLY A 282 1.46 13.52 1.88
N SER A 283 0.58 13.58 2.88
CA SER A 283 0.59 12.64 4.00
C SER A 283 -0.72 11.86 4.09
N GLN A 284 -0.81 10.92 5.02
CA GLN A 284 -2.00 10.08 5.22
C GLN A 284 -2.60 10.32 6.61
N THR A 285 -3.92 10.27 6.72
CA THR A 285 -4.63 10.28 8.01
C THR A 285 -4.59 8.90 8.66
N ALA A 286 -4.52 8.84 9.99
CA ALA A 286 -4.40 7.57 10.71
C ALA A 286 -5.72 6.79 10.84
N ALA A 287 -6.86 7.47 10.73
CA ALA A 287 -8.19 6.91 10.91
C ALA A 287 -9.01 6.95 9.62
N ALA A 288 -9.95 6.01 9.51
CA ALA A 288 -10.94 5.99 8.44
C ALA A 288 -11.82 7.24 8.52
N LEU A 289 -11.90 8.01 7.43
CA LEU A 289 -12.70 9.24 7.39
C LEU A 289 -14.19 8.98 7.63
N SER A 290 -14.68 7.77 7.31
CA SER A 290 -16.06 7.35 7.56
C SER A 290 -16.43 7.28 9.05
N GLU A 291 -15.44 7.21 9.93
CA GLU A 291 -15.63 7.16 11.39
C GLU A 291 -15.47 8.53 12.05
N SER A 292 -15.16 9.58 11.29
CA SER A 292 -14.98 10.93 11.81
C SER A 292 -16.25 11.45 12.50
N ASP A 293 -16.07 12.14 13.63
CA ASP A 293 -17.12 12.92 14.30
C ASP A 293 -17.28 14.33 13.71
N ASP A 294 -16.36 14.78 12.85
CA ASP A 294 -16.41 16.10 12.23
C ASP A 294 -17.63 16.21 11.27
N PRO A 295 -18.48 17.24 11.44
CA PRO A 295 -19.71 17.36 10.67
C PRO A 295 -19.45 17.56 9.16
N ALA A 296 -18.38 18.27 8.78
CA ALA A 296 -18.05 18.49 7.37
C ALA A 296 -17.59 17.18 6.72
N ILE A 297 -16.75 16.40 7.40
CA ILE A 297 -16.31 15.09 6.89
C ILE A 297 -17.49 14.11 6.78
N ARG A 298 -18.39 14.06 7.77
CA ARG A 298 -19.61 13.23 7.69
C ARG A 298 -20.50 13.61 6.51
N ALA A 299 -20.67 14.90 6.28
CA ALA A 299 -21.49 15.42 5.19
C ALA A 299 -20.95 15.02 3.81
N PHE A 300 -19.63 14.84 3.66
CA PHE A 300 -19.01 14.39 2.40
C PHE A 300 -19.59 13.06 1.91
N PHE A 301 -19.69 12.06 2.78
CA PHE A 301 -20.18 10.73 2.42
C PHE A 301 -21.65 10.74 1.97
N GLN A 302 -22.44 11.69 2.47
CA GLN A 302 -23.81 11.91 2.03
C GLN A 302 -23.86 12.65 0.69
N ALA A 303 -22.99 13.66 0.51
CA ALA A 303 -22.95 14.51 -0.67
C ALA A 303 -22.58 13.76 -1.95
N ILE A 304 -21.75 12.72 -1.85
CA ILE A 304 -21.28 11.94 -3.01
C ILE A 304 -22.22 10.79 -3.40
N ASP A 305 -23.17 10.39 -2.55
CA ASP A 305 -24.03 9.23 -2.81
C ASP A 305 -24.86 9.38 -4.09
N LYS A 306 -25.56 10.51 -4.22
CA LYS A 306 -26.40 10.79 -5.39
C LYS A 306 -25.58 10.79 -6.70
N PRO A 307 -24.46 11.54 -6.82
CA PRO A 307 -23.59 11.48 -8.00
C PRO A 307 -23.13 10.07 -8.36
N ILE A 308 -22.74 9.25 -7.37
CA ILE A 308 -22.31 7.86 -7.62
C ILE A 308 -23.47 7.04 -8.17
N ARG A 309 -24.68 7.16 -7.59
CA ARG A 309 -25.87 6.44 -8.07
C ARG A 309 -26.28 6.88 -9.48
N ASP A 310 -26.26 8.17 -9.75
CA ASP A 310 -26.57 8.74 -11.06
C ASP A 310 -25.55 8.24 -12.10
N TYR A 311 -24.26 8.14 -11.75
CA TYR A 311 -23.23 7.53 -12.59
C TYR A 311 -23.48 6.05 -12.86
N MET A 312 -23.75 5.25 -11.82
CA MET A 312 -24.04 3.82 -11.97
C MET A 312 -25.28 3.57 -12.83
N ALA A 313 -26.33 4.38 -12.68
CA ALA A 313 -27.52 4.31 -13.52
C ALA A 313 -27.22 4.66 -14.98
N ALA A 314 -26.39 5.68 -15.19
CA ALA A 314 -26.04 6.16 -16.52
C ALA A 314 -25.11 5.22 -17.31
N VAL A 315 -24.16 4.56 -16.62
CA VAL A 315 -23.28 3.54 -17.20
C VAL A 315 -24.05 2.24 -17.51
N GLY A 316 -25.04 1.90 -16.68
CA GLY A 316 -25.91 0.75 -16.89
C GLY A 316 -25.21 -0.61 -16.74
N GLN A 317 -25.81 -1.63 -17.32
CA GLN A 317 -25.35 -3.03 -17.29
C GLN A 317 -24.73 -3.44 -18.63
N GLY A 318 -23.86 -4.45 -18.60
CA GLY A 318 -23.12 -4.92 -19.78
C GLY A 318 -22.19 -6.09 -19.46
N ASP A 319 -21.64 -6.69 -20.52
CA ASP A 319 -20.74 -7.84 -20.46
C ASP A 319 -19.26 -7.45 -20.50
N ASP A 320 -18.95 -6.19 -20.79
CA ASP A 320 -17.58 -5.68 -20.69
C ASP A 320 -17.13 -5.58 -19.22
N PRO A 321 -15.80 -5.49 -19.00
CA PRO A 321 -15.25 -5.48 -17.65
C PRO A 321 -15.78 -4.37 -16.74
N LEU A 322 -16.07 -3.16 -17.26
CA LEU A 322 -16.57 -2.09 -16.40
C LEU A 322 -18.01 -2.38 -15.97
N ARG A 323 -18.91 -2.60 -16.93
CA ARG A 323 -20.34 -2.72 -16.66
C ARG A 323 -20.71 -4.01 -15.92
N VAL A 324 -19.97 -5.11 -16.09
CA VAL A 324 -20.21 -6.35 -15.32
C VAL A 324 -19.98 -6.17 -13.81
N ARG A 325 -19.22 -5.15 -13.40
CA ARG A 325 -18.99 -4.82 -11.98
C ARG A 325 -20.06 -3.92 -11.39
N ASN A 326 -20.96 -3.37 -12.21
CA ASN A 326 -22.05 -2.55 -11.73
C ASN A 326 -23.14 -3.42 -11.11
N THR A 327 -23.08 -3.69 -9.81
CA THR A 327 -24.08 -4.53 -9.13
C THR A 327 -25.28 -3.75 -8.60
N GLY A 328 -25.36 -2.44 -8.89
CA GLY A 328 -26.32 -1.53 -8.26
C GLY A 328 -25.97 -1.12 -6.82
N ALA A 329 -24.89 -1.66 -6.26
CA ALA A 329 -24.34 -1.27 -4.96
C ALA A 329 -22.90 -0.80 -5.09
N TYR A 330 -22.46 0.07 -4.17
CA TYR A 330 -21.07 0.51 -4.06
C TYR A 330 -20.63 0.52 -2.60
N ARG A 331 -19.31 0.46 -2.40
CA ARG A 331 -18.65 0.68 -1.10
C ARG A 331 -17.55 1.70 -1.28
N ILE A 332 -17.33 2.53 -0.28
CA ILE A 332 -16.17 3.42 -0.24
C ILE A 332 -15.05 2.68 0.49
N GLN A 333 -13.85 2.73 -0.08
CA GLN A 333 -12.62 2.27 0.54
C GLN A 333 -11.67 3.47 0.61
N GLY A 334 -11.16 3.77 1.81
CA GLY A 334 -10.28 4.91 2.06
C GLY A 334 -9.98 5.05 3.53
#